data_AF-A0A0P6XRN6-F1
#
_entry.id   AF-A0A0P6XRN6-F1
#
_cell.length_a   1.000
_cell.length_b   1.000
_cell.length_c   1.000
_cell.angle_alpha   90.00
_cell.angle_beta   90.00
_cell.angle_gamma   90.00
#
_symmetry.space_group_name_H-M   'P 1'
#
loop_
_entity.id
_entity.type
_entity.pdbx_description
1 polymer ?
#
loop_
_entity_poly.entity_id
_entity_poly.type
_entity_poly.pdbx_seq_one_letter_code
_entity_poly.pdbx_strand_id
1 'polypeptide(L)'
;MKCPKCQTIVPDRSRCGACSFPFYAQLDEAKVLHLATHPDGKSIRLPSGRFISIPEDHNLVPMIMPLTHAQKNKHLLMALLFLVLIVITLMVIGYLSLAVDIGFIWVFVVIFGLALSWQMIAHLIDFFNGEAEVYVDRLIETERYCARYERRRIYYFGYFEQLGRVSISVNDHYAAIPGTLYRLSYAKASHHLLDVVQVDSR
;
A
#
# COMPACT_ATOMS: atom_id res chain seq x y z
N MET A 1 14.87 12.46 -11.79
CA MET A 1 15.47 11.20 -11.23
C MET A 1 16.67 10.79 -12.07
N LYS A 2 17.62 9.98 -11.57
CA LYS A 2 18.70 9.41 -12.41
C LYS A 2 18.29 8.05 -12.94
N CYS A 3 18.62 7.73 -14.19
CA CYS A 3 18.39 6.40 -14.75
C CYS A 3 19.27 5.36 -14.02
N PRO A 4 18.74 4.24 -13.51
CA PRO A 4 19.56 3.24 -12.82
C PRO A 4 20.55 2.56 -13.78
N LYS A 5 20.24 2.50 -15.08
CA LYS A 5 21.10 1.85 -16.09
C LYS A 5 22.23 2.74 -16.59
N CYS A 6 22.00 4.03 -16.82
CA CYS A 6 23.00 4.92 -17.44
C CYS A 6 23.27 6.21 -16.65
N GLN A 7 22.72 6.33 -15.43
CA GLN A 7 22.89 7.45 -14.50
C GLN A 7 22.50 8.85 -15.01
N THR A 8 21.99 8.97 -16.24
CA THR A 8 21.52 10.23 -16.81
C THR A 8 20.32 10.78 -16.04
N ILE A 9 20.25 12.10 -15.87
CA ILE A 9 19.10 12.76 -15.26
C ILE A 9 17.94 12.69 -16.24
N VAL A 10 16.87 11.99 -15.85
CA VAL A 10 15.66 11.84 -16.64
C VAL A 10 14.53 12.65 -16.01
N PRO A 11 13.79 13.45 -16.81
CA PRO A 11 12.47 13.94 -16.40
C PRO A 11 11.54 12.75 -16.19
N ASP A 12 10.57 12.88 -15.28
CA ASP A 12 9.58 11.86 -14.90
C ASP A 12 8.84 11.26 -16.11
N ARG A 13 9.45 10.27 -16.77
CA ARG A 13 9.04 9.64 -18.03
C ARG A 13 9.04 8.13 -17.85
N SER A 14 8.16 7.45 -18.58
CA SER A 14 8.05 5.98 -18.59
C SER A 14 9.31 5.27 -19.12
N ARG A 15 10.18 5.97 -19.86
CA ARG A 15 11.45 5.43 -20.39
C ARG A 15 12.58 6.45 -20.36
N CYS A 16 13.81 5.97 -20.24
CA CYS A 16 15.01 6.80 -20.34
C CYS A 16 15.23 7.22 -21.80
N GLY A 17 15.34 8.52 -22.07
CA GLY A 17 15.62 9.03 -23.42
C GLY A 17 16.99 8.63 -23.95
N ALA A 18 17.96 8.34 -23.07
CA ALA A 18 19.34 8.02 -23.46
C ALA A 18 19.57 6.52 -23.72
N CYS A 19 18.92 5.63 -22.97
CA CYS A 19 19.15 4.18 -23.07
C CYS A 19 17.88 3.34 -23.26
N SER A 20 16.74 4.00 -23.49
CA SER A 20 15.42 3.37 -23.65
C SER A 20 14.98 2.47 -22.49
N PHE A 21 15.67 2.55 -21.34
CA PHE A 21 15.36 1.76 -20.16
C PHE A 21 13.93 2.06 -19.69
N PRO A 22 13.03 1.06 -19.59
CA PRO A 22 11.68 1.27 -19.09
C PRO A 22 11.71 1.46 -17.57
N PHE A 23 11.10 2.56 -17.11
CA PHE A 23 10.99 2.87 -15.69
C PHE A 23 9.71 2.32 -15.07
N TYR A 24 8.59 2.45 -15.80
CA TYR A 24 7.27 2.00 -15.40
C TYR A 24 6.32 2.13 -16.59
N ALA A 25 5.18 1.46 -16.52
CA ALA A 25 4.07 1.71 -17.41
C ALA A 25 3.11 2.75 -16.81
N GLN A 26 2.69 3.71 -17.63
CA GLN A 26 1.73 4.74 -17.24
C GLN A 26 0.37 4.41 -17.86
N LEU A 27 -0.64 4.25 -17.02
CA LEU A 27 -1.99 3.85 -17.42
C LEU A 27 -3.00 4.91 -16.97
N ASP A 28 -3.89 5.29 -17.89
CA ASP A 28 -5.04 6.16 -17.61
C ASP A 28 -6.26 5.30 -17.21
N GLU A 29 -7.24 5.89 -16.53
CA GLU A 29 -8.51 5.26 -16.09
C GLU A 29 -9.15 4.33 -17.13
N ALA A 30 -9.23 4.75 -18.39
CA ALA A 30 -9.83 3.96 -19.47
C ALA A 30 -9.09 2.65 -19.75
N LYS A 31 -7.78 2.57 -19.51
CA LYS A 31 -7.00 1.34 -19.67
C LYS A 31 -7.06 0.45 -18.44
N VAL A 32 -7.22 1.02 -17.24
CA VAL A 32 -7.34 0.27 -15.98
C VAL A 32 -8.68 -0.47 -15.88
N LEU A 33 -9.76 0.09 -16.43
CA LEU A 33 -11.05 -0.60 -16.52
C LEU A 33 -10.96 -1.93 -17.29
N HIS A 34 -9.98 -2.07 -18.20
CA HIS A 34 -9.68 -3.28 -18.97
C HIS A 34 -8.50 -4.12 -18.42
N LEU A 35 -7.85 -3.65 -17.34
CA LEU A 35 -6.92 -4.44 -16.52
C LEU A 35 -7.66 -5.22 -15.43
N ALA A 36 -8.99 -5.18 -15.45
CA ALA A 36 -9.83 -6.11 -14.71
C ALA A 36 -9.31 -7.53 -14.94
N THR A 37 -9.05 -8.21 -13.82
CA THR A 37 -8.85 -9.65 -13.67
C THR A 37 -9.45 -10.40 -14.86
N HIS A 38 -8.66 -11.31 -15.44
CA HIS A 38 -9.18 -12.27 -16.41
C HIS A 38 -10.51 -12.84 -15.87
N PRO A 39 -11.51 -13.17 -16.70
CA PRO A 39 -12.82 -13.66 -16.25
C PRO A 39 -12.74 -14.83 -15.25
N ASP A 40 -11.61 -15.53 -15.20
CA ASP A 40 -11.34 -16.63 -14.27
C ASP A 40 -10.80 -16.20 -12.89
N GLY A 41 -10.57 -14.89 -12.65
CA GLY A 41 -10.09 -14.34 -11.37
C GLY A 41 -8.63 -14.67 -10.99
N LYS A 42 -7.98 -15.62 -11.70
CA LYS A 42 -6.67 -16.19 -11.35
C LYS A 42 -5.46 -15.57 -12.05
N SER A 43 -5.67 -14.66 -13.00
CA SER A 43 -4.57 -14.01 -13.71
C SER A 43 -4.72 -12.50 -13.76
N ILE A 44 -3.59 -11.83 -13.53
CA ILE A 44 -3.47 -10.38 -13.64
C ILE A 44 -2.80 -10.06 -14.96
N ARG A 45 -3.39 -9.11 -15.69
CA ARG A 45 -2.75 -8.50 -16.84
C ARG A 45 -1.73 -7.47 -16.35
N LEU A 46 -0.48 -7.67 -16.72
CA LEU A 46 0.60 -6.73 -16.46
C LEU A 46 0.47 -5.50 -17.37
N PRO A 47 1.06 -4.36 -16.99
CA PRO A 47 1.10 -3.17 -17.82
C PRO A 47 1.77 -3.37 -19.18
N SER A 48 2.74 -4.29 -19.29
CA SER A 48 3.32 -4.71 -20.57
C SER A 48 2.36 -5.47 -21.49
N GLY A 49 1.17 -5.82 -21.01
CA GLY A 49 0.18 -6.63 -21.72
C GLY A 49 0.36 -8.14 -21.54
N ARG A 50 1.40 -8.57 -20.80
CA ARG A 50 1.60 -9.97 -20.40
C ARG A 50 0.56 -10.38 -19.36
N PHE A 51 0.25 -11.66 -19.27
CA PHE A 51 -0.59 -12.20 -18.19
C PHE A 51 0.28 -13.02 -17.25
N ILE A 52 0.07 -12.82 -15.94
CA ILE A 52 0.63 -13.67 -14.90
C ILE A 52 -0.50 -14.37 -14.18
N SER A 53 -0.40 -15.69 -14.05
CA SER A 53 -1.25 -16.44 -13.12
C SER A 53 -0.70 -16.24 -11.72
N ILE A 54 -1.48 -15.65 -10.82
CA ILE A 54 -1.11 -15.65 -9.41
C ILE A 54 -1.44 -17.06 -8.89
N PRO A 55 -0.48 -17.77 -8.27
CA PRO A 55 -0.81 -19.03 -7.62
C PRO A 55 -1.85 -18.78 -6.50
N GLU A 56 -2.92 -19.58 -6.46
CA GLU A 56 -3.98 -19.46 -5.43
C GLU A 56 -3.40 -19.62 -4.01
N ASP A 57 -2.34 -20.43 -3.89
CA ASP A 57 -1.52 -20.57 -2.69
C ASP A 57 -0.10 -20.08 -3.00
N HIS A 58 0.25 -18.90 -2.50
CA HIS A 58 1.64 -18.44 -2.54
C HIS A 58 2.41 -19.22 -1.46
N ASN A 59 3.41 -20.00 -1.86
CA ASN A 59 4.23 -20.82 -0.95
C ASN A 59 5.24 -20.00 -0.13
N LEU A 60 5.03 -18.69 0.00
CA LEU A 60 5.91 -17.82 0.76
C LEU A 60 5.66 -18.06 2.25
N VAL A 61 6.64 -18.66 2.92
CA VAL A 61 6.63 -18.76 4.38
C VAL A 61 6.96 -17.38 4.94
N PRO A 62 6.07 -16.73 5.71
CA PRO A 62 6.37 -15.44 6.30
C PRO A 62 7.53 -15.57 7.28
N MET A 63 8.56 -14.75 7.08
CA MET A 63 9.63 -14.61 8.05
C MET A 63 9.21 -13.56 9.08
N ILE A 64 9.14 -13.94 10.35
CA ILE A 64 8.81 -13.00 11.43
C ILE A 64 10.08 -12.19 11.75
N MET A 65 10.00 -10.86 11.60
CA MET A 65 11.07 -9.94 11.98
C MET A 65 10.59 -8.92 13.02
N PRO A 66 11.46 -8.49 13.95
CA PRO A 66 11.10 -7.43 14.88
C PRO A 66 10.97 -6.08 14.15
N LEU A 67 9.94 -5.31 14.48
CA LEU A 67 9.75 -3.95 13.98
C LEU A 67 10.92 -3.05 14.39
N THR A 68 11.32 -2.18 13.47
CA THR A 68 12.26 -1.11 13.76
C THR A 68 11.63 -0.07 14.71
N HIS A 69 12.47 0.64 15.48
CA HIS A 69 11.99 1.70 16.38
C HIS A 69 11.21 2.80 15.65
N ALA A 70 11.61 3.13 14.41
CA ALA A 70 10.90 4.08 13.57
C ALA A 70 9.50 3.60 13.20
N GLN A 71 9.34 2.32 12.85
CA GLN A 71 8.03 1.74 12.54
C GLN A 71 7.14 1.68 13.79
N LYS A 72 7.68 1.30 14.96
CA LYS A 72 6.94 1.34 16.23
C LYS A 72 6.41 2.73 16.55
N ASN A 73 7.26 3.76 16.43
CA ASN A 73 6.83 5.14 16.66
C ASN A 73 5.73 5.59 15.69
N LYS A 74 5.74 5.12 14.44
CA LYS A 74 4.67 5.41 13.47
C LYS A 74 3.34 4.78 13.89
N HIS A 75 3.35 3.52 14.35
CA HIS A 75 2.14 2.87 14.90
C HIS A 75 1.62 3.59 16.14
N LEU A 76 2.50 4.01 17.05
CA LEU A 76 2.13 4.77 18.24
C LEU A 76 1.52 6.13 17.88
N LEU A 77 2.11 6.85 16.92
CA LEU A 77 1.57 8.12 16.42
C LEU A 77 0.17 7.94 15.82
N MET A 78 -0.03 6.89 15.01
CA MET A 78 -1.34 6.59 14.44
C MET A 78 -2.37 6.24 15.52
N ALA A 79 -2.01 5.41 16.49
CA ALA A 79 -2.88 5.09 17.62
C ALA A 79 -3.29 6.35 18.40
N LEU A 80 -2.34 7.27 18.64
CA LEU A 80 -2.61 8.54 19.32
C LEU A 80 -3.54 9.44 18.50
N LEU A 81 -3.36 9.48 17.17
CA LEU A 81 -4.25 10.22 16.26
C LEU A 81 -5.69 9.68 16.33
N PHE A 82 -5.87 8.36 16.34
CA PHE A 82 -7.20 7.77 16.52
C PHE A 82 -7.81 8.08 17.89
N LEU A 83 -7.00 8.10 18.95
CA LEU A 83 -7.45 8.50 20.28
C LEU A 83 -7.95 9.96 20.29
N VAL A 84 -7.23 10.88 19.66
CA VAL A 84 -7.67 12.28 19.52
C VAL A 84 -8.98 12.38 18.74
N LEU A 85 -9.12 11.63 17.64
CA LEU A 85 -10.37 11.57 16.87
C LEU A 85 -11.55 11.07 17.72
N ILE A 86 -11.34 10.03 18.54
CA ILE A 86 -12.37 9.51 19.44
C ILE A 86 -12.79 10.59 20.44
N VAL A 87 -11.85 11.31 21.05
CA VAL A 87 -12.15 12.40 22.00
C VAL A 87 -12.96 13.51 21.34
N ILE A 88 -12.55 13.95 20.14
CA ILE A 88 -13.28 14.98 19.38
C ILE A 88 -14.70 14.48 19.07
N THR A 89 -14.82 13.23 18.62
CA THR A 89 -16.12 12.64 18.31
C THR A 89 -17.02 12.62 19.55
N LEU A 90 -16.51 12.18 20.71
CA LEU A 90 -17.24 12.19 21.98
C LEU A 90 -17.66 13.60 22.42
N MET A 91 -16.81 14.62 22.23
CA MET A 91 -17.19 16.01 22.52
C MET A 91 -18.32 16.51 21.60
N VAL A 92 -18.21 16.23 20.29
CA VAL A 92 -19.25 16.60 19.31
C VAL A 92 -20.57 15.90 19.62
N ILE A 93 -20.51 14.62 19.98
CA ILE A 93 -21.66 13.83 20.41
C ILE A 93 -22.31 14.44 21.66
N GLY A 94 -21.52 14.74 22.70
CA GLY A 94 -22.02 15.36 23.92
C GLY A 94 -22.69 16.71 23.65
N TYR A 95 -22.10 17.53 22.78
CA TYR A 95 -22.69 18.80 22.37
C TYR A 95 -24.02 18.62 21.61
N LEU A 96 -24.06 17.70 20.64
CA LEU A 96 -25.27 17.46 19.83
C LEU A 96 -26.40 16.81 20.64
N SER A 97 -26.07 15.98 21.63
CA SER A 97 -27.05 15.36 22.53
C SER A 97 -27.87 16.36 23.34
N LEU A 98 -27.34 17.56 23.55
CA LEU A 98 -28.04 18.66 24.23
C LEU A 98 -28.98 19.44 23.30
N ALA A 99 -28.78 19.33 21.99
CA ALA A 99 -29.44 20.18 20.99
C ALA A 99 -30.50 19.45 20.16
N VAL A 100 -30.36 18.13 19.96
CA VAL A 100 -31.16 17.39 18.97
C VAL A 100 -31.44 15.95 19.43
N ASP A 101 -32.72 15.58 19.46
CA ASP A 101 -33.17 14.23 19.84
C ASP A 101 -33.51 13.41 18.57
N ILE A 102 -32.48 12.89 17.89
CA ILE A 102 -32.64 12.04 16.70
C ILE A 102 -31.96 10.70 16.94
N GLY A 103 -32.75 9.71 17.39
CA GLY A 103 -32.33 8.34 17.68
C GLY A 103 -31.56 7.64 16.55
N PHE A 104 -31.84 7.97 15.28
CA PHE A 104 -31.18 7.35 14.13
C PHE A 104 -29.71 7.75 13.97
N ILE A 105 -29.36 9.01 14.30
CA ILE A 105 -27.97 9.50 14.20
C ILE A 105 -27.08 8.78 15.21
N TRP A 106 -27.63 8.43 16.39
CA TRP A 106 -26.91 7.70 17.44
C TRP A 106 -26.39 6.34 16.99
N VAL A 107 -27.14 5.63 16.14
CA VAL A 107 -26.70 4.33 15.61
C VAL A 107 -25.44 4.48 14.75
N PHE A 108 -25.41 5.47 13.85
CA PHE A 108 -24.22 5.74 13.02
C PHE A 108 -23.03 6.17 13.85
N VAL A 109 -23.28 6.99 14.87
CA VAL A 109 -22.27 7.47 15.81
C VAL A 109 -21.62 6.30 16.56
N VAL A 110 -22.41 5.36 17.08
CA VAL A 110 -21.90 4.19 17.80
C VAL A 110 -21.08 3.29 16.88
N ILE A 111 -21.58 3.02 15.67
CA ILE A 111 -20.85 2.22 14.66
C ILE A 111 -19.53 2.89 14.29
N PHE A 112 -19.53 4.20 14.08
CA PHE A 112 -18.33 4.97 13.75
C PHE A 112 -17.30 4.94 14.90
N GLY A 113 -17.75 5.12 16.14
CA GLY A 113 -16.90 5.04 17.33
C GLY A 113 -16.28 3.64 17.51
N LEU A 114 -17.04 2.58 17.27
CA LEU A 114 -16.54 1.20 17.29
C LEU A 114 -15.47 0.98 16.21
N ALA A 115 -15.72 1.46 14.99
CA ALA A 115 -14.75 1.34 13.89
C ALA A 115 -13.43 2.05 14.20
N LEU A 116 -13.49 3.29 14.73
CA LEU A 116 -12.28 4.02 15.15
C LEU A 116 -11.55 3.32 16.29
N SER A 117 -12.29 2.80 17.27
CA SER A 117 -11.73 2.06 18.41
C SER A 117 -11.02 0.78 17.95
N TRP A 118 -11.61 0.07 16.99
CA TRP A 118 -10.99 -1.12 16.39
C TRP A 118 -9.67 -0.80 15.70
N GLN A 119 -9.63 0.28 14.89
CA GLN A 119 -8.38 0.71 14.24
C GLN A 119 -7.31 1.11 15.25
N MET A 120 -7.70 1.83 16.32
CA MET A 120 -6.78 2.18 17.40
C MET A 120 -6.17 0.93 18.06
N ILE A 121 -7.02 -0.06 18.38
CA ILE A 121 -6.59 -1.33 18.99
C ILE A 121 -5.66 -2.09 18.06
N ALA A 122 -5.95 -2.18 16.76
CA ALA A 122 -5.09 -2.87 15.80
C ALA A 122 -3.67 -2.25 15.75
N HIS A 123 -3.58 -0.91 15.73
CA HIS A 123 -2.28 -0.22 15.76
C HIS A 123 -1.55 -0.38 17.10
N LEU A 124 -2.27 -0.44 18.22
CA LEU A 124 -1.70 -0.74 19.55
C LEU A 124 -1.16 -2.18 19.62
N ILE A 125 -1.91 -3.16 19.11
CA ILE A 125 -1.47 -4.55 19.05
C ILE A 125 -0.21 -4.68 18.20
N ASP A 126 -0.16 -4.03 17.03
CA ASP A 126 1.05 -4.02 16.19
C ASP A 126 2.25 -3.35 16.90
N PHE A 127 2.00 -2.31 17.71
CA PHE A 127 3.03 -1.67 18.53
C PHE A 127 3.57 -2.61 19.63
N PHE A 128 2.68 -3.29 20.35
CA PHE A 128 3.06 -4.18 21.46
C PHE A 128 3.69 -5.49 20.98
N ASN A 129 3.12 -6.12 19.95
CA ASN A 129 3.68 -7.35 19.36
C ASN A 129 5.05 -7.04 18.76
N GLY A 130 5.17 -5.90 18.06
CA GLY A 130 6.45 -5.50 17.48
C GLY A 130 6.99 -6.52 16.47
N GLU A 131 6.12 -7.33 15.86
CA GLU A 131 6.42 -8.33 14.85
C GLU A 131 5.89 -7.89 13.48
N ALA A 132 6.72 -8.01 12.46
CA ALA A 132 6.36 -7.81 11.07
C ALA A 132 6.49 -9.14 10.31
N GLU A 133 5.52 -9.44 9.47
CA GLU A 133 5.59 -10.55 8.54
C GLU A 133 6.34 -10.10 7.30
N VAL A 134 7.42 -10.81 7.00
CA VAL A 134 8.32 -10.46 5.91
C VAL A 134 8.27 -11.52 4.83
N TYR A 135 7.95 -11.07 3.62
CA TYR A 135 7.91 -11.89 2.41
C TYR A 135 9.04 -11.46 1.48
N VAL A 136 9.70 -12.42 0.84
CA VAL A 136 10.70 -12.14 -0.20
C VAL A 136 10.12 -12.59 -1.52
N ASP A 137 9.94 -11.65 -2.44
CA ASP A 137 9.35 -11.95 -3.74
C ASP A 137 10.03 -11.14 -4.85
N ARG A 138 9.92 -11.64 -6.07
CA ARG A 138 10.52 -11.02 -7.25
C ARG A 138 9.58 -9.97 -7.81
N LEU A 139 10.09 -8.74 -7.97
CA LEU A 139 9.35 -7.70 -8.67
C LEU A 139 9.37 -7.98 -10.17
N ILE A 140 8.20 -8.05 -10.79
CA ILE A 140 8.04 -8.22 -12.23
C ILE A 140 8.02 -6.85 -12.91
N GLU A 141 7.05 -6.00 -12.55
CA GLU A 141 6.83 -4.70 -13.19
C GLU A 141 6.26 -3.69 -12.20
N THR A 142 6.42 -2.40 -12.50
CA THR A 142 5.80 -1.30 -11.75
C THR A 142 4.82 -0.52 -12.61
N GLU A 143 3.77 -0.03 -11.98
CA GLU A 143 2.71 0.74 -12.61
C GLU A 143 2.47 2.05 -11.88
N ARG A 144 2.26 3.10 -12.68
CA ARG A 144 1.79 4.39 -12.21
C ARG A 144 0.39 4.64 -12.75
N TYR A 145 -0.55 4.81 -11.83
CA TYR A 145 -1.94 5.11 -12.12
C TYR A 145 -2.28 6.55 -11.74
N CYS A 146 -2.88 7.30 -12.67
CA CYS A 146 -3.33 8.67 -12.44
C CYS A 146 -4.86 8.72 -12.54
N ALA A 147 -5.54 8.91 -11.41
CA ALA A 147 -6.99 9.13 -11.41
C ALA A 147 -7.31 10.53 -11.98
N ARG A 148 -8.23 10.61 -12.94
CA ARG A 148 -8.49 11.84 -13.71
C ARG A 148 -9.56 12.74 -13.10
N TYR A 149 -10.30 12.29 -12.09
CA TYR A 149 -11.39 13.07 -11.49
C TYR A 149 -10.93 13.95 -10.31
N GLU A 150 -11.11 15.27 -10.51
CA GLU A 150 -11.06 16.45 -9.61
C GLU A 150 -9.87 16.66 -8.64
N ARG A 151 -9.13 15.61 -8.26
CA ARG A 151 -7.83 15.70 -7.60
C ARG A 151 -6.94 14.66 -8.22
N ARG A 152 -5.87 15.08 -8.90
CA ARG A 152 -4.82 14.21 -9.46
C ARG A 152 -4.16 13.39 -8.36
N ARG A 153 -4.80 12.30 -7.92
CA ARG A 153 -4.21 11.31 -7.05
C ARG A 153 -3.48 10.31 -7.94
N ILE A 154 -2.18 10.21 -7.68
CA ILE A 154 -1.31 9.27 -8.35
C ILE A 154 -1.10 8.11 -7.40
N TYR A 155 -1.38 6.91 -7.88
CA TYR A 155 -1.18 5.66 -7.16
C TYR A 155 -0.06 4.88 -7.83
N TYR A 156 0.79 4.26 -7.01
CA TYR A 156 1.94 3.51 -7.47
C TYR A 156 1.80 2.06 -7.01
N PHE A 157 2.00 1.14 -7.96
CA PHE A 157 1.87 -0.29 -7.74
C PHE A 157 3.12 -1.03 -8.21
N GLY A 158 3.46 -2.11 -7.51
CA GLY A 158 4.43 -3.11 -7.93
C GLY A 158 3.72 -4.45 -8.13
N TYR A 159 4.06 -5.14 -9.20
CA TYR A 159 3.59 -6.51 -9.49
C TYR A 159 4.69 -7.49 -9.11
N PHE A 160 4.38 -8.37 -8.18
CA PHE A 160 5.27 -9.40 -7.68
C PHE A 160 4.82 -10.78 -8.17
N GLU A 161 5.76 -11.70 -8.29
CA GLU A 161 5.56 -13.02 -8.93
C GLU A 161 4.56 -13.90 -8.16
N GLN A 162 4.62 -13.90 -6.82
CA GLN A 162 3.76 -14.71 -5.97
C GLN A 162 2.73 -13.87 -5.21
N LEU A 163 3.08 -12.66 -4.78
CA LEU A 163 2.18 -11.74 -4.04
C LEU A 163 1.23 -10.95 -4.95
N GLY A 164 1.49 -10.91 -6.26
CA GLY A 164 0.66 -10.16 -7.20
C GLY A 164 0.79 -8.64 -7.03
N ARG A 165 -0.33 -7.92 -7.07
CA ARG A 165 -0.34 -6.45 -7.08
C ARG A 165 -0.26 -5.87 -5.66
N VAL A 166 0.80 -5.13 -5.38
CA VAL A 166 1.02 -4.45 -4.09
C VAL A 166 1.15 -2.95 -4.31
N SER A 167 0.51 -2.14 -3.44
CA SER A 167 0.69 -0.69 -3.46
C SER A 167 2.03 -0.33 -2.82
N ILE A 168 2.86 0.42 -3.52
CA ILE A 168 4.21 0.82 -3.07
C ILE A 168 4.31 2.34 -2.95
N SER A 169 5.27 2.82 -2.17
CA SER A 169 5.49 4.26 -2.04
C SER A 169 6.07 4.85 -3.33
N VAL A 170 5.98 6.18 -3.46
CA VAL A 170 6.54 6.92 -4.60
C VAL A 170 8.04 6.69 -4.72
N ASN A 171 8.76 6.73 -3.60
CA ASN A 171 10.20 6.57 -3.58
C ASN A 171 10.60 5.15 -3.99
N ASP A 172 9.88 4.15 -3.46
CA ASP A 172 10.15 2.74 -3.78
C ASP A 172 9.84 2.46 -5.25
N HIS A 173 8.76 3.05 -5.80
CA HIS A 173 8.41 2.94 -7.21
C HIS A 173 9.52 3.45 -8.14
N TYR A 174 10.14 4.60 -7.81
CA TYR A 174 11.21 5.15 -8.64
C TYR A 174 12.56 4.46 -8.43
N ALA A 175 12.78 3.85 -7.27
CA ALA A 175 13.96 3.02 -6.99
C ALA A 175 13.81 1.57 -7.47
N ALA A 176 12.60 1.16 -7.85
CA ALA A 176 12.28 -0.21 -8.22
C ALA A 176 13.01 -0.66 -9.51
N ILE A 177 13.60 -1.84 -9.46
CA ILE A 177 14.27 -2.48 -10.59
C ILE A 177 13.48 -3.76 -10.95
N PRO A 178 12.85 -3.81 -12.13
CA PRO A 178 12.20 -5.02 -12.61
C PRO A 178 13.16 -6.22 -12.63
N GLY A 179 12.70 -7.36 -12.13
CA GLY A 179 13.43 -8.63 -12.09
C GLY A 179 14.31 -8.84 -10.86
N THR A 180 14.38 -7.90 -9.90
CA THR A 180 15.13 -8.08 -8.65
C THR A 180 14.24 -8.60 -7.52
N LEU A 181 14.86 -9.23 -6.52
CA LEU A 181 14.19 -9.67 -5.30
C LEU A 181 13.99 -8.50 -4.34
N TYR A 182 12.80 -8.42 -3.76
CA TYR A 182 12.45 -7.45 -2.75
C TYR A 182 11.91 -8.14 -1.52
N ARG A 183 12.22 -7.54 -0.37
CA ARG A 183 11.72 -7.91 0.94
C ARG A 183 10.58 -6.96 1.30
N LEU A 184 9.35 -7.48 1.30
CA LEU A 184 8.15 -6.77 1.69
C LEU A 184 7.83 -7.08 3.15
N SER A 185 7.71 -6.04 3.98
CA SER A 185 7.38 -6.19 5.39
C SER A 185 5.94 -5.72 5.62
N TYR A 186 5.12 -6.55 6.25
CA TYR A 186 3.73 -6.24 6.60
C TYR A 186 3.54 -6.25 8.10
N ALA A 187 2.67 -5.38 8.59
CA ALA A 187 2.21 -5.45 9.97
C ALA A 187 1.24 -6.62 10.14
N LYS A 188 1.41 -7.40 11.22
CA LYS A 188 0.69 -8.66 11.43
C LYS A 188 -0.81 -8.48 11.66
N ALA A 189 -1.22 -7.48 12.45
CA ALA A 189 -2.64 -7.27 12.77
C ALA A 189 -3.33 -6.34 11.76
N SER A 190 -2.64 -5.29 11.29
CA SER A 190 -3.22 -4.34 10.32
C SER A 190 -3.05 -4.73 8.86
N HIS A 191 -2.26 -5.77 8.54
CA HIS A 191 -1.87 -6.16 7.17
C HIS A 191 -1.35 -5.00 6.31
N HIS A 192 -0.86 -3.94 6.95
CA HIS A 192 -0.38 -2.76 6.25
C HIS A 192 1.06 -2.99 5.81
N LEU A 193 1.38 -2.67 4.55
CA LEU A 193 2.75 -2.69 4.04
C LEU A 193 3.57 -1.62 4.79
N LEU A 194 4.61 -2.07 5.47
CA LEU A 194 5.50 -1.24 6.28
C LEU A 194 6.68 -0.74 5.47
N ASP A 195 7.30 -1.62 4.68
CA ASP A 195 8.53 -1.33 3.95
C ASP A 195 8.76 -2.28 2.78
N VAL A 196 9.46 -1.80 1.75
CA VAL A 196 9.87 -2.55 0.56
C VAL A 196 11.36 -2.29 0.32
N VAL A 197 12.19 -3.29 0.63
CA VAL A 197 13.65 -3.16 0.55
C VAL A 197 14.21 -4.15 -0.47
N GLN A 198 15.05 -3.69 -1.39
CA GLN A 198 15.74 -4.58 -2.32
C GLN A 198 16.66 -5.54 -1.57
N VAL A 199 16.57 -6.84 -1.87
CA VAL A 199 17.52 -7.84 -1.35
C VAL A 199 18.74 -7.83 -2.25
N ASP A 200 19.90 -7.43 -1.71
CA ASP A 200 21.17 -7.54 -2.42
C ASP A 200 21.46 -9.02 -2.70
N SER A 201 21.45 -9.39 -3.97
CA SER A 201 21.98 -10.68 -4.44
C SER A 201 23.51 -10.59 -4.38
N ARG A 202 24.09 -10.95 -3.23
CA ARG A 202 25.52 -11.28 -3.16
C ARG A 202 25.79 -12.66 -3.72
#